data_AF-A0AAW2X3G2-F1
#
_entry.id   AF-A0AAW2X3G2-F1
#
_cell.length_a   1.000
_cell.length_b   1.000
_cell.length_c   1.000
_cell.angle_alpha   90.00
_cell.angle_beta   90.00
_cell.angle_gamma   90.00
#
_symmetry.space_group_name_H-M   'P 1'
#
loop_
_entity.id
_entity.type
_entity.pdbx_description
1 polymer ?
#
loop_
_entity_poly.entity_id
_entity_poly.type
_entity_poly.pdbx_seq_one_letter_code
_entity_poly.pdbx_strand_id
1 'polypeptide(L)'
;MIAHLLQFLEVKPLFIFFIIPLLFLFVLSRFRRKPYPPGPTGWPIIGNMGMINQLTHHGLANLAKQYGGVLHLRIGFLHMVAVSKPDVAREVLQVQDNIFSNRPATVAIRYLTYDRADMAFAHYGPFWRQMRKLCVMKLFSRKRAESWDSVRDEVDDMVRTVAMSTGTAVNIGELVFGLTRNIIYRAAFGSSSHEGQDDFIKILQEFSKLFGAFNVADFIPWLGWMDPQGLNSRLTKARASLDGFIDSIIDDHMQRKKPEVGSDEARDTDMVDELLAFYSDDEAKVSEAEDLQTSIKLTRDNIKAIIMDVMFGGTETVASAIEWAMAELMRSPEDLKKVQQELYNVVGPARKVEEPDFDKLTYLRCCLKEVLRLHPPIPLLLHETAADAVVSGYHIPARSRVIINAWAIGRDQSSWEDADSFRPARFLGEGAPDFKGSNFEFIPFGSGRRSCPGMQLGLYALEVAVAHLLHCFTWELPDGMKPSELDMGDVFGLTAPRATRLTAVPSPRLLCPLY
;
A
#
# COMPACT_ATOMS: atom_id res chain seq x y z
N MET A 1 23.04 11.87 68.07
CA MET A 1 21.86 11.63 67.20
C MET A 1 21.51 12.84 66.33
N ILE A 2 21.56 14.08 66.85
CA ILE A 2 21.33 15.31 66.07
C ILE A 2 22.45 15.61 65.06
N ALA A 3 23.70 15.27 65.38
CA ALA A 3 24.85 15.45 64.48
C ALA A 3 24.80 14.56 63.21
N HIS A 4 24.26 13.34 63.30
CA HIS A 4 24.06 12.47 62.13
C HIS A 4 22.87 12.88 61.27
N LEU A 5 21.87 13.56 61.84
CA LEU A 5 20.75 14.13 61.07
C LEU A 5 21.20 15.34 60.23
N LEU A 6 22.14 16.15 60.75
CA LEU A 6 22.69 17.32 60.06
C LEU A 6 23.64 16.93 58.91
N GLN A 7 24.42 15.86 59.05
CA GLN A 7 25.25 15.33 57.95
C GLN A 7 24.42 14.74 56.79
N PHE A 8 23.21 14.24 57.05
CA PHE A 8 22.28 13.83 56.00
C PHE A 8 21.60 15.00 55.26
N LEU A 9 21.71 16.21 55.80
CA LEU A 9 21.15 17.45 55.23
C LEU A 9 22.18 18.23 54.39
N GLU A 10 23.48 18.07 54.63
CA GLU A 10 24.53 18.70 53.81
C GLU A 10 24.64 18.13 52.38
N VAL A 11 24.13 16.92 52.14
CA VAL A 11 24.10 16.29 50.79
C VAL A 11 22.84 16.69 49.99
N LYS A 12 21.92 17.47 50.58
CA LYS A 12 20.61 17.79 49.99
C LYS A 12 20.42 19.17 49.32
N PRO A 13 21.31 20.19 49.37
CA PRO A 13 21.04 21.44 48.67
C PRO A 13 21.07 21.25 47.15
N LEU A 14 22.00 20.46 46.61
CA LEU A 14 22.07 20.12 45.18
C LEU A 14 20.83 19.32 44.72
N PHE A 15 20.37 18.34 45.51
CA PHE A 15 19.20 17.54 45.16
C PHE A 15 17.92 18.38 45.10
N ILE A 16 17.74 19.31 46.04
CA ILE A 16 16.61 20.26 46.06
C ILE A 16 16.73 21.26 44.92
N PHE A 17 17.94 21.70 44.59
CA PHE A 17 18.22 22.63 43.49
C PHE A 17 17.91 22.03 42.11
N PHE A 18 18.00 20.72 41.92
CA PHE A 18 17.59 20.06 40.67
C PHE A 18 16.12 19.64 40.67
N ILE A 19 15.60 19.10 41.78
CA ILE A 19 14.23 18.60 41.84
C ILE A 19 13.21 19.75 41.77
N ILE A 20 13.40 20.86 42.47
CA ILE A 20 12.41 21.95 42.46
C ILE A 20 12.21 22.56 41.06
N PRO A 21 13.27 22.89 40.29
CA PRO A 21 13.11 23.34 38.91
C PRO A 21 12.52 22.25 38.00
N LEU A 22 12.89 20.98 38.18
CA LEU A 22 12.29 19.87 37.43
C LEU A 22 10.80 19.73 37.72
N LEU A 23 10.38 19.85 38.99
CA LEU A 23 8.98 19.79 39.41
C LEU A 23 8.21 21.04 38.95
N PHE A 24 8.84 22.22 39.01
CA PHE A 24 8.28 23.46 38.51
C PHE A 24 8.10 23.43 36.99
N LEU A 25 9.12 22.98 36.23
CA LEU A 25 9.02 22.74 34.79
C LEU A 25 7.99 21.66 34.47
N PHE A 26 7.88 20.61 35.27
CA PHE A 26 6.86 19.58 35.13
C PHE A 26 5.45 20.15 35.33
N VAL A 27 5.24 20.99 36.36
CA VAL A 27 3.97 21.66 36.63
C VAL A 27 3.64 22.68 35.53
N LEU A 28 4.59 23.52 35.11
CA LEU A 28 4.44 24.44 33.96
C LEU A 28 4.13 23.69 32.66
N SER A 29 4.74 22.52 32.45
CA SER A 29 4.44 21.67 31.29
C SER A 29 3.00 21.13 31.31
N ARG A 30 2.41 20.96 32.51
CA ARG A 30 1.00 20.58 32.65
C ARG A 30 0.05 21.72 32.33
N PHE A 31 0.40 22.96 32.67
CA PHE A 31 -0.40 24.14 32.32
C PHE A 31 -0.33 24.53 30.84
N ARG A 32 0.71 24.11 30.11
CA ARG A 32 0.86 24.32 28.66
C ARG A 32 0.43 23.13 27.80
N ARG A 33 -0.39 22.22 28.33
CA ARG A 33 -0.85 21.06 27.56
C ARG A 33 -1.76 21.54 26.42
N LYS A 34 -1.22 21.50 25.20
CA LYS A 34 -2.02 21.61 23.99
C LYS A 34 -3.08 20.48 24.01
N PRO A 35 -4.29 20.71 23.47
CA PRO A 35 -5.36 19.73 23.46
C PRO A 35 -5.05 18.63 22.43
N TYR A 36 -4.15 17.71 22.76
CA TYR A 36 -3.89 16.54 21.91
C TYR A 36 -5.11 15.61 21.90
N PRO A 37 -5.29 14.79 20.85
CA PRO A 37 -6.29 13.73 20.87
C PRO A 37 -6.12 12.83 22.11
N PRO A 38 -7.20 12.18 22.59
CA PRO A 38 -7.11 11.23 23.69
C PRO A 38 -6.19 10.06 23.32
N GLY A 39 -5.59 9.38 24.31
CA GLY A 39 -4.73 8.24 24.04
C GLY A 39 -4.09 7.66 25.29
N PRO A 40 -3.44 6.48 25.17
CA PRO A 40 -2.80 5.83 26.29
C PRO A 40 -1.65 6.68 26.83
N THR A 41 -1.53 6.74 28.16
CA THR A 41 -0.47 7.54 28.79
C THR A 41 0.89 6.90 28.58
N GLY A 42 1.77 7.59 27.85
CA GLY A 42 3.14 7.15 27.63
C GLY A 42 4.08 7.44 28.80
N TRP A 43 5.15 6.65 28.92
CA TRP A 43 6.24 6.87 29.87
C TRP A 43 7.09 8.09 29.47
N PRO A 44 7.81 8.72 30.41
CA PRO A 44 8.77 9.77 30.07
C PRO A 44 9.80 9.29 29.02
N ILE A 45 10.13 10.16 28.06
CA ILE A 45 11.12 9.94 26.98
C ILE A 45 10.70 8.88 25.95
N ILE A 46 10.42 7.64 26.36
CA ILE A 46 10.08 6.54 25.43
C ILE A 46 8.62 6.58 24.97
N GLY A 47 7.74 7.24 25.72
CA GLY A 47 6.31 7.32 25.43
C GLY A 47 5.63 5.95 25.46
N ASN A 48 4.97 5.60 24.37
CA ASN A 48 4.17 4.41 24.14
C ASN A 48 4.96 3.30 23.41
N MET A 49 6.30 3.34 23.36
CA MET A 49 7.10 2.31 22.68
C MET A 49 6.82 0.88 23.17
N GLY A 50 6.48 0.69 24.45
CA GLY A 50 6.18 -0.65 24.99
C GLY A 50 4.93 -1.32 24.40
N MET A 51 4.09 -0.57 23.69
CA MET A 51 2.89 -1.08 23.00
C MET A 51 3.07 -1.12 21.48
N ILE A 52 4.30 -1.09 20.98
CA ILE A 52 4.55 -1.06 19.54
C ILE A 52 3.99 -2.27 18.78
N ASN A 53 4.00 -3.45 19.41
CA ASN A 53 3.42 -4.67 18.84
C ASN A 53 1.89 -4.58 18.67
N GLN A 54 1.25 -3.60 19.31
CA GLN A 54 -0.18 -3.33 19.17
C GLN A 54 -0.48 -2.25 18.13
N LEU A 55 0.54 -1.64 17.50
CA LEU A 55 0.35 -0.60 16.47
C LEU A 55 0.07 -1.19 15.08
N THR A 56 -0.65 -2.31 15.04
CA THR A 56 -1.18 -2.93 13.83
C THR A 56 -2.52 -2.28 13.46
N HIS A 57 -3.07 -2.58 12.27
CA HIS A 57 -4.42 -2.11 11.92
C HIS A 57 -5.50 -2.60 12.88
N HIS A 58 -5.44 -3.86 13.32
CA HIS A 58 -6.33 -4.40 14.35
C HIS A 58 -6.13 -3.75 15.71
N GLY A 59 -4.89 -3.58 16.15
CA GLY A 59 -4.61 -3.02 17.47
C GLY A 59 -4.95 -1.53 17.57
N LEU A 60 -4.67 -0.76 16.51
CA LEU A 60 -5.13 0.63 16.40
C LEU A 60 -6.66 0.72 16.35
N ALA A 61 -7.35 -0.21 15.68
CA ALA A 61 -8.82 -0.27 15.70
C ALA A 61 -9.38 -0.56 17.10
N ASN A 62 -8.74 -1.45 17.87
CA ASN A 62 -9.13 -1.72 19.25
C ASN A 62 -8.90 -0.50 20.16
N LEU A 63 -7.79 0.21 20.01
CA LEU A 63 -7.55 1.47 20.71
C LEU A 63 -8.57 2.55 20.28
N ALA A 64 -8.93 2.61 19.01
CA ALA A 64 -9.92 3.55 18.50
C ALA A 64 -11.30 3.38 19.18
N LYS A 65 -11.71 2.15 19.47
CA LYS A 65 -12.94 1.87 20.25
C LYS A 65 -12.88 2.45 21.66
N GLN A 66 -11.70 2.45 22.30
CA GLN A 66 -11.51 3.00 23.64
C GLN A 66 -11.40 4.53 23.67
N TYR A 67 -10.74 5.12 22.66
CA TYR A 67 -10.38 6.55 22.65
C TYR A 67 -11.23 7.40 21.68
N GLY A 68 -12.28 6.84 21.08
CA GLY A 68 -13.27 7.60 20.32
C GLY A 68 -12.90 7.89 18.85
N GLY A 69 -12.03 7.08 18.25
CA GLY A 69 -11.75 7.10 16.81
C GLY A 69 -10.64 8.03 16.33
N VAL A 70 -10.14 8.93 17.19
CA VAL A 70 -8.94 9.74 16.94
C VAL A 70 -8.06 9.62 18.17
N LEU A 71 -6.89 9.02 18.01
CA LEU A 71 -6.02 8.71 19.15
C LEU A 71 -4.62 9.28 18.98
N HIS A 72 -4.04 9.74 20.10
CA HIS A 72 -2.67 10.25 20.17
C HIS A 72 -1.75 9.24 20.83
N LEU A 73 -0.59 9.04 20.22
CA LEU A 73 0.50 8.24 20.75
C LEU A 73 1.78 9.07 20.67
N ARG A 74 2.65 8.87 21.65
CA ARG A 74 4.00 9.41 21.62
C ARG A 74 4.97 8.25 21.51
N ILE A 75 5.73 8.14 20.43
CA ILE A 75 6.74 7.09 20.29
C ILE A 75 8.11 7.77 20.31
N GLY A 76 8.81 7.70 21.45
CA GLY A 76 10.00 8.52 21.66
C GLY A 76 9.68 10.02 21.62
N PHE A 77 10.34 10.74 20.70
CA PHE A 77 10.09 12.16 20.45
C PHE A 77 9.02 12.43 19.39
N LEU A 78 8.54 11.39 18.74
CA LEU A 78 7.60 11.50 17.63
C LEU A 78 6.16 11.53 18.12
N HIS A 79 5.39 12.47 17.58
CA HIS A 79 3.94 12.48 17.70
C HIS A 79 3.33 11.59 16.63
N MET A 80 2.44 10.68 17.04
CA MET A 80 1.68 9.83 16.16
C MET A 80 0.20 10.01 16.46
N VAL A 81 -0.61 10.16 15.42
CA VAL A 81 -2.07 10.26 15.50
C VAL A 81 -2.67 9.18 14.63
N ALA A 82 -3.53 8.33 15.18
CA ALA A 82 -4.30 7.39 14.36
C ALA A 82 -5.75 7.84 14.26
N VAL A 83 -6.29 7.77 13.03
CA VAL A 83 -7.63 8.18 12.65
C VAL A 83 -8.39 6.96 12.16
N SER A 84 -9.57 6.72 12.71
CA SER A 84 -10.40 5.54 12.40
C SER A 84 -11.85 5.90 12.12
N LYS A 85 -12.15 7.18 11.91
CA LYS A 85 -13.51 7.67 11.57
C LYS A 85 -13.52 8.33 10.19
N PRO A 86 -14.58 8.13 9.38
CA PRO A 86 -14.72 8.71 8.06
C PRO A 86 -14.67 10.24 8.01
N ASP A 87 -15.39 10.91 8.90
CA ASP A 87 -15.49 12.37 8.96
C ASP A 87 -14.13 13.02 9.27
N VAL A 88 -13.37 12.43 10.19
CA VAL A 88 -12.02 12.88 10.52
C VAL A 88 -11.04 12.56 9.39
N ALA A 89 -11.18 11.40 8.74
CA ALA A 89 -10.38 11.07 7.56
C ALA A 89 -10.61 12.08 6.42
N ARG A 90 -11.85 12.55 6.24
CA ARG A 90 -12.19 13.63 5.29
C ARG A 90 -11.49 14.94 5.65
N GLU A 91 -11.51 15.32 6.92
CA GLU A 91 -10.83 16.52 7.41
C GLU A 91 -9.33 16.47 7.09
N VAL A 92 -8.69 15.33 7.32
CA VAL A 92 -7.24 15.13 7.10
C VAL A 92 -6.89 15.03 5.61
N LEU A 93 -7.58 14.19 4.84
CA LEU A 93 -7.17 13.81 3.48
C LEU A 93 -7.71 14.74 2.39
N GLN A 94 -8.78 15.49 2.66
CA GLN A 94 -9.43 16.38 1.69
C GLN A 94 -9.41 17.83 2.14
N VAL A 95 -9.95 18.13 3.33
CA VAL A 95 -10.10 19.53 3.78
C VAL A 95 -8.76 20.19 4.05
N GLN A 96 -7.85 19.47 4.69
CA GLN A 96 -6.51 19.95 5.05
C GLN A 96 -5.40 19.24 4.26
N ASP A 97 -5.72 18.80 3.04
CA ASP A 97 -4.83 17.96 2.24
C ASP A 97 -3.44 18.57 2.02
N ASN A 98 -3.33 19.89 1.95
CA ASN A 98 -2.08 20.64 1.83
C ASN A 98 -1.15 20.45 3.03
N ILE A 99 -1.69 20.26 4.25
CA ILE A 99 -0.91 20.05 5.47
C ILE A 99 -0.54 18.58 5.63
N PHE A 100 -1.46 17.67 5.33
CA PHE A 100 -1.28 16.23 5.61
C PHE A 100 -0.75 15.43 4.41
N SER A 101 -0.40 16.08 3.29
CA SER A 101 0.11 15.37 2.11
C SER A 101 1.58 14.99 2.16
N ASN A 102 2.32 15.23 3.25
CA ASN A 102 3.69 14.70 3.37
C ASN A 102 3.68 13.22 3.75
N ARG A 103 4.83 12.55 3.56
CA ARG A 103 5.05 11.16 3.98
C ARG A 103 6.17 11.12 5.03
N PRO A 104 6.07 10.23 6.03
CA PRO A 104 7.14 10.04 7.00
C PRO A 104 8.41 9.50 6.34
N ALA A 105 9.56 10.09 6.65
CA ALA A 105 10.86 9.61 6.18
C ALA A 105 11.55 8.77 7.26
N THR A 106 11.28 7.47 7.30
CA THR A 106 12.08 6.55 8.11
C THR A 106 13.48 6.41 7.53
N VAL A 107 14.44 5.93 8.33
CA VAL A 107 15.80 5.62 7.86
C VAL A 107 15.76 4.68 6.67
N ALA A 108 14.92 3.64 6.73
CA ALA A 108 14.76 2.68 5.65
C ALA A 108 14.21 3.32 4.37
N ILE A 109 13.10 4.08 4.48
CA ILE A 109 12.52 4.80 3.35
C ILE A 109 13.56 5.72 2.72
N ARG A 110 14.17 6.60 3.51
CA ARG A 110 15.15 7.57 3.02
C ARG A 110 16.33 6.91 2.32
N TYR A 111 16.84 5.81 2.87
CA TYR A 111 18.01 5.14 2.30
C TYR A 111 17.69 4.32 1.04
N LEU A 112 16.60 3.57 1.03
CA LEU A 112 16.23 2.67 -0.07
C LEU A 112 15.57 3.39 -1.25
N THR A 113 15.02 4.59 -1.04
CA THR A 113 14.39 5.41 -2.08
C THR A 113 15.25 6.59 -2.51
N TYR A 114 16.57 6.52 -2.30
CA TYR A 114 17.53 7.54 -2.75
C TYR A 114 17.17 8.95 -2.25
N ASP A 115 16.96 9.08 -0.94
CA ASP A 115 16.48 10.30 -0.26
C ASP A 115 15.08 10.77 -0.70
N ARG A 116 14.22 9.80 -1.07
CA ARG A 116 12.85 10.02 -1.57
C ARG A 116 12.85 10.68 -2.95
N ALA A 117 13.69 10.14 -3.83
CA ALA A 117 13.72 10.39 -5.26
C ALA A 117 12.55 9.72 -6.01
N ASP A 118 11.60 9.15 -5.28
CA ASP A 118 10.46 8.35 -5.73
C ASP A 118 9.15 9.17 -5.77
N MET A 119 8.03 8.54 -6.09
CA MET A 119 6.70 9.15 -6.07
C MET A 119 5.95 8.83 -4.76
N ALA A 120 6.12 7.63 -4.20
CA ALA A 120 5.33 7.13 -3.08
C ALA A 120 5.64 7.87 -1.76
N PHE A 121 6.91 8.12 -1.49
CA PHE A 121 7.46 8.65 -0.23
C PHE A 121 8.01 10.09 -0.32
N ALA A 122 8.19 10.65 -1.53
CA ALA A 122 8.54 12.06 -1.69
C ALA A 122 7.55 12.99 -0.97
N HIS A 123 8.05 14.07 -0.36
CA HIS A 123 7.19 15.10 0.23
C HIS A 123 6.31 15.79 -0.82
N TYR A 124 5.20 16.35 -0.36
CA TYR A 124 4.34 17.12 -1.26
C TYR A 124 5.07 18.38 -1.70
N GLY A 125 5.13 18.60 -3.01
CA GLY A 125 5.84 19.74 -3.59
C GLY A 125 5.92 19.64 -5.11
N PRO A 126 6.64 20.57 -5.76
CA PRO A 126 6.80 20.58 -7.21
C PRO A 126 7.31 19.25 -7.79
N PHE A 127 8.36 18.68 -7.18
CA PHE A 127 8.94 17.39 -7.59
C PHE A 127 7.89 16.27 -7.58
N TRP A 128 7.22 16.04 -6.45
CA TRP A 128 6.19 15.01 -6.34
C TRP A 128 5.03 15.22 -7.34
N ARG A 129 4.59 16.46 -7.56
CA ARG A 129 3.53 16.76 -8.54
C ARG A 129 3.94 16.37 -9.95
N GLN A 130 5.20 16.65 -10.31
CA GLN A 130 5.77 16.29 -11.61
C GLN A 130 5.90 14.76 -11.75
N MET A 131 6.47 14.07 -10.75
CA MET A 131 6.59 12.60 -10.76
C MET A 131 5.23 11.92 -10.86
N ARG A 132 4.24 12.38 -10.08
CA ARG A 132 2.89 11.86 -10.16
C ARG A 132 2.25 12.08 -11.52
N LYS A 133 2.40 13.28 -12.10
CA LYS A 133 1.87 13.57 -13.44
C LYS A 133 2.51 12.66 -14.49
N LEU A 134 3.84 12.49 -14.44
CA LEU A 134 4.57 11.59 -15.32
C LEU A 134 4.03 10.16 -15.21
N CYS A 135 3.98 9.60 -14.00
CA CYS A 135 3.51 8.23 -13.77
C CYS A 135 2.06 8.03 -14.25
N VAL A 136 1.14 8.94 -13.92
CA VAL A 136 -0.26 8.84 -14.35
C VAL A 136 -0.39 8.92 -15.88
N MET A 137 0.35 9.81 -16.52
CA MET A 137 0.24 10.05 -17.96
C MET A 137 0.93 8.97 -18.79
N LYS A 138 2.09 8.49 -18.34
CA LYS A 138 2.95 7.58 -19.11
C LYS A 138 2.83 6.13 -18.66
N LEU A 139 2.65 5.87 -17.37
CA LEU A 139 2.74 4.50 -16.83
C LEU A 139 1.36 3.89 -16.56
N PHE A 140 0.40 4.67 -16.10
CA PHE A 140 -0.93 4.18 -15.67
C PHE A 140 -2.09 4.57 -16.60
N SER A 141 -1.79 5.22 -17.73
CA SER A 141 -2.79 5.67 -18.69
C SER A 141 -3.38 4.50 -19.48
N ARG A 142 -4.69 4.52 -19.74
CA ARG A 142 -5.37 3.58 -20.67
C ARG A 142 -4.83 3.63 -22.10
N LYS A 143 -4.12 4.70 -22.47
CA LYS A 143 -3.48 4.80 -23.79
C LYS A 143 -2.26 3.90 -23.95
N ARG A 144 -1.72 3.36 -22.85
CA ARG A 144 -0.58 2.46 -22.86
C ARG A 144 -1.05 1.02 -23.05
N ALA A 145 -1.37 0.65 -24.30
CA ALA A 145 -1.93 -0.66 -24.65
C ALA A 145 -1.15 -1.81 -23.99
N GLU A 146 0.18 -1.79 -24.07
CA GLU A 146 1.06 -2.83 -23.50
C GLU A 146 0.74 -3.22 -22.04
N SER A 147 0.46 -2.26 -21.15
CA SER A 147 0.14 -2.56 -19.74
C SER A 147 -1.24 -3.19 -19.55
N TRP A 148 -2.17 -2.94 -20.46
CA TRP A 148 -3.52 -3.51 -20.43
C TRP A 148 -3.56 -4.85 -21.18
N ASP A 149 -2.76 -4.96 -22.22
CA ASP A 149 -2.56 -6.17 -23.01
C ASP A 149 -1.84 -7.23 -22.18
N SER A 150 -0.80 -6.83 -21.41
CA SER A 150 -0.11 -7.74 -20.48
C SER A 150 -1.05 -8.37 -19.46
N VAL A 151 -2.04 -7.62 -18.95
CA VAL A 151 -3.07 -8.18 -18.05
C VAL A 151 -3.84 -9.30 -18.73
N ARG A 152 -4.27 -9.11 -19.99
CA ARG A 152 -5.07 -10.12 -20.69
C ARG A 152 -4.24 -11.37 -20.99
N ASP A 153 -3.04 -11.19 -21.52
CA ASP A 153 -2.15 -12.29 -21.87
C ASP A 153 -1.78 -13.13 -20.63
N GLU A 154 -1.40 -12.47 -19.54
CA GLU A 154 -0.99 -13.18 -18.31
C GLU A 154 -2.17 -13.83 -17.59
N VAL A 155 -3.38 -13.25 -17.68
CA VAL A 155 -4.60 -13.93 -17.17
C VAL A 155 -4.93 -15.16 -18.02
N ASP A 156 -4.74 -15.08 -19.34
CA ASP A 156 -4.92 -16.23 -20.22
C ASP A 156 -3.94 -17.35 -19.89
N ASP A 157 -2.66 -17.03 -19.64
CA ASP A 157 -1.66 -18.00 -19.20
C ASP A 157 -2.01 -18.59 -17.84
N MET A 158 -2.47 -17.77 -16.88
CA MET A 158 -2.98 -18.25 -15.59
C MET A 158 -4.13 -19.24 -15.78
N VAL A 159 -5.11 -18.94 -16.65
CA VAL A 159 -6.23 -19.83 -16.96
C VAL A 159 -5.72 -21.17 -17.53
N ARG A 160 -4.73 -21.15 -18.43
CA ARG A 160 -4.11 -22.38 -18.96
C ARG A 160 -3.44 -23.19 -17.84
N THR A 161 -2.68 -22.54 -16.96
CA THR A 161 -2.04 -23.20 -15.80
C THR A 161 -3.07 -23.88 -14.89
N VAL A 162 -4.18 -23.19 -14.60
CA VAL A 162 -5.27 -23.76 -13.77
C VAL A 162 -5.96 -24.91 -14.50
N ALA A 163 -6.20 -24.80 -15.81
CA ALA A 163 -6.83 -25.85 -16.60
C ALA A 163 -5.99 -27.15 -16.59
N MET A 164 -4.66 -27.04 -16.69
CA MET A 164 -3.73 -28.17 -16.58
C MET A 164 -3.70 -28.79 -15.18
N SER A 165 -4.14 -28.06 -14.16
CA SER A 165 -4.18 -28.50 -12.76
C SER A 165 -5.60 -28.88 -12.30
N THR A 166 -6.49 -29.18 -13.25
CA THR A 166 -7.86 -29.61 -12.94
C THR A 166 -7.86 -30.85 -12.06
N GLY A 167 -8.65 -30.83 -10.99
CA GLY A 167 -8.77 -31.95 -10.05
C GLY A 167 -7.62 -32.06 -9.05
N THR A 168 -6.61 -31.18 -9.10
CA THR A 168 -5.56 -31.10 -8.09
C THR A 168 -5.64 -29.80 -7.31
N ALA A 169 -5.16 -29.81 -6.06
CA ALA A 169 -5.16 -28.63 -5.22
C ALA A 169 -4.16 -27.58 -5.77
N VAL A 170 -4.65 -26.38 -6.05
CA VAL A 170 -3.87 -25.24 -6.54
C VAL A 170 -3.74 -24.20 -5.43
N ASN A 171 -2.52 -23.75 -5.16
CA ASN A 171 -2.26 -22.60 -4.29
C ASN A 171 -2.61 -21.31 -5.06
N ILE A 172 -3.83 -20.80 -4.83
CA ILE A 172 -4.33 -19.58 -5.48
C ILE A 172 -3.45 -18.39 -5.12
N GLY A 173 -2.96 -18.29 -3.88
CA GLY A 173 -2.12 -17.18 -3.45
C GLY A 173 -0.80 -17.08 -4.22
N GLU A 174 -0.12 -18.22 -4.45
CA GLU A 174 1.09 -18.27 -5.29
C GLU A 174 0.77 -18.02 -6.77
N LEU A 175 -0.33 -18.57 -7.26
CA LEU A 175 -0.79 -18.37 -8.64
C LEU A 175 -1.01 -16.89 -8.96
N VAL A 176 -1.77 -16.17 -8.12
CA VAL A 176 -2.12 -14.76 -8.35
C VAL A 176 -0.95 -13.81 -8.05
N PHE A 177 -0.04 -14.21 -7.16
CA PHE A 177 1.22 -13.52 -6.98
C PHE A 177 2.10 -13.63 -8.24
N GLY A 178 2.19 -14.82 -8.85
CA GLY A 178 2.88 -15.02 -10.12
C GLY A 178 2.26 -14.20 -11.25
N LEU A 179 0.93 -14.21 -11.37
CA LEU A 179 0.17 -13.41 -12.34
C LEU A 179 0.54 -11.92 -12.25
N THR A 180 0.35 -11.31 -11.08
CA THR A 180 0.57 -9.87 -10.90
C THR A 180 2.02 -9.47 -11.04
N ARG A 181 2.95 -10.33 -10.60
CA ARG A 181 4.37 -10.16 -10.85
C ARG A 181 4.64 -10.10 -12.35
N ASN A 182 4.14 -11.04 -13.14
CA ASN A 182 4.40 -11.06 -14.58
C ASN A 182 3.77 -9.86 -15.30
N ILE A 183 2.53 -9.48 -14.93
CA ILE A 183 1.86 -8.28 -15.46
C ILE A 183 2.74 -7.05 -15.28
N ILE A 184 3.22 -6.83 -14.05
CA ILE A 184 4.04 -5.66 -13.72
C ILE A 184 5.43 -5.76 -14.31
N TYR A 185 6.03 -6.95 -14.36
CA TYR A 185 7.34 -7.17 -14.96
C TYR A 185 7.31 -6.85 -16.45
N ARG A 186 6.32 -7.38 -17.19
CA ARG A 186 6.12 -7.09 -18.61
C ARG A 186 5.77 -5.62 -18.86
N ALA A 187 4.89 -5.04 -18.03
CA ALA A 187 4.59 -3.62 -18.10
C ALA A 187 5.77 -2.72 -17.66
N ALA A 188 6.77 -3.24 -16.96
CA ALA A 188 7.94 -2.49 -16.54
C ALA A 188 9.07 -2.57 -17.57
N PHE A 189 9.35 -3.78 -18.08
CA PHE A 189 10.59 -4.13 -18.78
C PHE A 189 10.37 -4.81 -20.16
N GLY A 190 9.11 -4.87 -20.62
CA GLY A 190 8.73 -5.49 -21.88
C GLY A 190 8.73 -7.04 -21.84
N SER A 191 8.40 -7.64 -22.97
CA SER A 191 8.19 -9.08 -23.17
C SER A 191 9.47 -9.92 -23.31
N SER A 192 10.65 -9.29 -23.32
CA SER A 192 11.93 -9.92 -23.69
C SER A 192 12.80 -10.40 -22.51
N SER A 193 12.37 -10.19 -21.27
CA SER A 193 13.14 -10.54 -20.07
C SER A 193 12.33 -11.46 -19.16
N HIS A 194 12.59 -12.76 -19.18
CA HIS A 194 12.19 -13.66 -18.08
C HIS A 194 13.34 -13.89 -17.08
N GLU A 195 14.56 -13.48 -17.45
CA GLU A 195 15.75 -13.57 -16.60
C GLU A 195 15.69 -12.53 -15.48
N GLY A 196 15.89 -12.96 -14.22
CA GLY A 196 15.97 -12.07 -13.06
C GLY A 196 14.69 -11.89 -12.24
N GLN A 197 13.57 -12.51 -12.63
CA GLN A 197 12.31 -12.43 -11.86
C GLN A 197 12.43 -12.94 -10.41
N ASP A 198 13.21 -14.00 -10.19
CA ASP A 198 13.42 -14.55 -8.85
C ASP A 198 14.24 -13.62 -7.95
N ASP A 199 15.22 -12.93 -8.53
CA ASP A 199 16.03 -11.96 -7.79
C ASP A 199 15.21 -10.71 -7.46
N PHE A 200 14.35 -10.30 -8.38
CA PHE A 200 13.37 -9.25 -8.14
C PHE A 200 12.43 -9.56 -6.96
N ILE A 201 11.88 -10.79 -6.88
CA ILE A 201 11.02 -11.18 -5.77
C ILE A 201 11.76 -11.10 -4.43
N LYS A 202 13.02 -11.56 -4.38
CA LYS A 202 13.84 -11.48 -3.16
C LYS A 202 14.05 -10.02 -2.74
N ILE A 203 14.29 -9.13 -3.70
CA ILE A 203 14.43 -7.69 -3.47
C ILE A 203 13.12 -7.10 -2.90
N LEU A 204 11.97 -7.35 -3.54
CA LEU A 204 10.67 -6.88 -3.06
C LEU A 204 10.39 -7.32 -1.61
N GLN A 205 10.60 -8.60 -1.32
CA GLN A 205 10.35 -9.16 0.01
C GLN A 205 11.25 -8.53 1.08
N GLU A 206 12.53 -8.30 0.76
CA GLU A 206 13.45 -7.68 1.70
C GLU A 206 13.11 -6.20 1.93
N PHE A 207 12.75 -5.45 0.88
CA PHE A 207 12.29 -4.07 1.00
C PHE A 207 11.00 -3.98 1.83
N SER A 208 10.02 -4.86 1.61
CA SER A 208 8.79 -4.94 2.40
C SER A 208 9.10 -5.10 3.90
N LYS A 209 9.99 -6.04 4.24
CA LYS A 209 10.44 -6.29 5.62
C LYS A 209 11.16 -5.08 6.22
N LEU A 210 12.01 -4.41 5.45
CA LEU A 210 12.78 -3.24 5.92
C LEU A 210 11.91 -2.00 6.11
N PHE A 211 10.92 -1.75 5.25
CA PHE A 211 9.97 -0.65 5.40
C PHE A 211 9.04 -0.83 6.61
N GLY A 212 8.65 -2.08 6.92
CA GLY A 212 7.84 -2.40 8.10
C GLY A 212 8.62 -2.55 9.41
N ALA A 213 9.96 -2.56 9.36
CA ALA A 213 10.80 -2.82 10.53
C ALA A 213 10.78 -1.64 11.51
N PHE A 214 10.66 -1.95 12.81
CA PHE A 214 10.87 -0.95 13.85
C PHE A 214 12.35 -0.61 13.97
N ASN A 215 12.74 0.62 13.63
CA ASN A 215 14.09 1.14 13.90
C ASN A 215 14.05 2.21 15.00
N VAL A 216 14.81 2.00 16.08
CA VAL A 216 14.88 2.96 17.20
C VAL A 216 15.33 4.36 16.77
N ALA A 217 16.18 4.45 15.75
CA ALA A 217 16.70 5.71 15.22
C ALA A 217 15.60 6.61 14.64
N ASP A 218 14.49 6.03 14.19
CA ASP A 218 13.33 6.76 13.67
C ASP A 218 12.57 7.55 14.75
N PHE A 219 12.77 7.18 16.01
CA PHE A 219 12.03 7.72 17.16
C PHE A 219 12.93 8.39 18.19
N ILE A 220 14.19 7.96 18.28
CA ILE A 220 15.25 8.51 19.13
C ILE A 220 16.54 8.63 18.30
N PRO A 221 16.72 9.74 17.57
CA PRO A 221 17.80 9.86 16.58
C PRO A 221 19.23 9.67 17.12
N TRP A 222 19.51 10.09 18.36
CA TRP A 222 20.85 9.93 18.95
C TRP A 222 21.21 8.49 19.32
N LEU A 223 20.24 7.56 19.28
CA LEU A 223 20.47 6.13 19.46
C LEU A 223 20.74 5.40 18.14
N GLY A 224 20.85 6.13 17.03
CA GLY A 224 21.08 5.53 15.70
C GLY A 224 22.38 4.74 15.55
N TRP A 225 23.38 4.98 16.41
CA TRP A 225 24.65 4.24 16.40
C TRP A 225 24.54 2.80 16.93
N MET A 226 23.48 2.47 17.68
CA MET A 226 23.40 1.16 18.35
C MET A 226 23.06 0.02 17.39
N ASP A 227 22.40 0.30 16.25
CA ASP A 227 21.88 -0.66 15.25
C ASP A 227 21.62 -2.09 15.79
N PRO A 228 20.79 -2.25 16.85
CA PRO A 228 20.73 -3.50 17.60
C PRO A 228 20.15 -4.67 16.79
N GLN A 229 19.49 -4.36 15.67
CA GLN A 229 18.84 -5.32 14.78
C GLN A 229 19.64 -5.57 13.48
N GLY A 230 20.80 -4.91 13.32
CA GLY A 230 21.61 -5.01 12.11
C GLY A 230 20.91 -4.50 10.85
N LEU A 231 19.99 -3.54 11.00
CA LEU A 231 19.20 -2.99 9.90
C LEU A 231 20.09 -2.24 8.91
N ASN A 232 21.15 -1.57 9.36
CA ASN A 232 22.01 -0.80 8.44
C ASN A 232 22.70 -1.70 7.43
N SER A 233 23.23 -2.86 7.86
CA SER A 233 23.85 -3.82 6.94
C SER A 233 22.84 -4.42 5.96
N ARG A 234 21.62 -4.75 6.43
CA ARG A 234 20.55 -5.24 5.57
C ARG A 234 20.11 -4.20 4.56
N LEU A 235 19.98 -2.93 4.97
CA LEU A 235 19.67 -1.80 4.09
C LEU A 235 20.71 -1.64 2.98
N THR A 236 22.01 -1.66 3.31
CA THR A 236 23.08 -1.56 2.32
C THR A 236 23.07 -2.74 1.34
N LYS A 237 22.88 -3.97 1.81
CA LYS A 237 22.78 -5.15 0.94
C LYS A 237 21.56 -5.07 0.03
N ALA A 238 20.39 -4.73 0.58
CA ALA A 238 19.14 -4.60 -0.18
C ALA A 238 19.27 -3.53 -1.26
N ARG A 239 19.84 -2.36 -0.93
CA ARG A 239 20.11 -1.30 -1.92
C ARG A 239 21.07 -1.76 -3.01
N ALA A 240 22.17 -2.43 -2.65
CA ALA A 240 23.13 -2.94 -3.63
C ALA A 240 22.51 -4.00 -4.57
N SER A 241 21.62 -4.85 -4.06
CA SER A 241 20.86 -5.80 -4.88
C SER A 241 19.91 -5.11 -5.85
N LEU A 242 19.19 -4.07 -5.40
CA LEU A 242 18.34 -3.27 -6.28
C LEU A 242 19.16 -2.52 -7.32
N ASP A 243 20.26 -1.88 -6.92
CA ASP A 243 21.16 -1.17 -7.83
C ASP A 243 21.67 -2.13 -8.90
N GLY A 244 22.24 -3.28 -8.54
CA GLY A 244 22.74 -4.25 -9.51
C GLY A 244 21.66 -4.77 -10.47
N PHE A 245 20.44 -4.99 -9.98
CA PHE A 245 19.34 -5.50 -10.79
C PHE A 245 18.76 -4.44 -11.75
N ILE A 246 18.49 -3.22 -11.26
CA ILE A 246 17.88 -2.17 -12.07
C ILE A 246 18.92 -1.49 -12.95
N ASP A 247 20.19 -1.39 -12.54
CA ASP A 247 21.23 -0.80 -13.37
C ASP A 247 21.44 -1.59 -14.65
N SER A 248 21.47 -2.93 -14.58
CA SER A 248 21.59 -3.75 -15.79
C SER A 248 20.41 -3.52 -16.74
N ILE A 249 19.19 -3.43 -16.20
CA ILE A 249 17.99 -3.16 -17.00
C ILE A 249 18.10 -1.78 -17.65
N ILE A 250 18.44 -0.73 -16.90
CA ILE A 250 18.60 0.62 -17.45
C ILE A 250 19.66 0.63 -18.55
N ASP A 251 20.81 0.00 -18.32
CA ASP A 251 21.91 -0.03 -19.28
C ASP A 251 21.53 -0.78 -20.56
N ASP A 252 20.79 -1.89 -20.45
CA ASP A 252 20.26 -2.64 -21.59
C ASP A 252 19.32 -1.77 -22.44
N HIS A 253 18.41 -1.02 -21.80
CA HIS A 253 17.50 -0.10 -22.51
C HIS A 253 18.25 1.06 -23.17
N MET A 254 19.28 1.61 -22.52
CA MET A 254 20.10 2.66 -23.13
C MET A 254 20.93 2.16 -24.32
N GLN A 255 21.35 0.88 -24.31
CA GLN A 255 22.12 0.27 -25.40
C GLN A 255 21.26 -0.15 -26.60
N ARG A 256 19.97 -0.44 -26.38
CA ARG A 256 18.98 -0.75 -27.43
C ARG A 256 18.69 0.49 -28.31
N LYS A 257 19.57 0.80 -29.27
CA LYS A 257 19.54 1.96 -30.21
C LYS A 257 18.13 2.46 -30.59
N LYS A 258 17.97 3.80 -30.72
CA LYS A 258 16.84 4.45 -31.41
C LYS A 258 16.68 3.88 -32.84
N PRO A 259 15.45 3.74 -33.36
CA PRO A 259 15.24 3.22 -34.70
C PRO A 259 15.95 4.08 -35.75
N GLU A 260 16.42 3.43 -36.82
CA GLU A 260 16.73 4.13 -38.06
C GLU A 260 15.46 4.88 -38.53
N VAL A 261 15.63 6.11 -39.00
CA VAL A 261 14.54 6.92 -39.54
C VAL A 261 13.93 6.16 -40.72
N GLY A 262 12.76 5.52 -40.53
CA GLY A 262 12.01 4.87 -41.60
C GLY A 262 11.43 3.47 -41.34
N SER A 263 11.60 2.87 -40.15
CA SER A 263 10.90 1.61 -39.83
C SER A 263 9.55 1.88 -39.16
N ASP A 264 8.46 1.59 -39.87
CA ASP A 264 7.06 1.62 -39.38
C ASP A 264 6.70 0.46 -38.42
N GLU A 265 7.70 -0.20 -37.82
CA GLU A 265 7.44 -1.15 -36.73
C GLU A 265 7.21 -0.35 -35.44
N ALA A 266 5.95 -0.30 -34.99
CA ALA A 266 5.57 0.21 -33.69
C ALA A 266 6.36 -0.58 -32.62
N ARG A 267 7.42 0.04 -32.09
CA ARG A 267 8.20 -0.53 -31.00
C ARG A 267 7.29 -0.62 -29.77
N ASP A 268 7.15 -1.81 -29.18
CA ASP A 268 6.61 -1.95 -27.83
C ASP A 268 7.51 -1.14 -26.91
N THR A 269 7.00 -0.01 -26.41
CA THR A 269 7.73 0.92 -25.53
C THR A 269 7.30 0.66 -24.11
N ASP A 270 8.26 0.24 -23.28
CA ASP A 270 7.98 -0.08 -21.89
C ASP A 270 8.13 1.12 -20.95
N MET A 271 8.00 0.87 -19.65
CA MET A 271 8.07 1.92 -18.64
C MET A 271 9.49 2.50 -18.55
N VAL A 272 10.52 1.67 -18.70
CA VAL A 272 11.90 2.13 -18.63
C VAL A 272 12.19 3.05 -19.82
N ASP A 273 11.73 2.70 -21.02
CA ASP A 273 11.83 3.57 -22.20
C ASP A 273 11.14 4.93 -22.00
N GLU A 274 9.92 4.91 -21.44
CA GLU A 274 9.15 6.13 -21.14
C GLU A 274 9.82 7.01 -20.07
N LEU A 275 10.49 6.42 -19.08
CA LEU A 275 11.25 7.16 -18.07
C LEU A 275 12.57 7.69 -18.63
N LEU A 276 13.27 6.90 -19.44
CA LEU A 276 14.53 7.28 -20.10
C LEU A 276 14.35 8.45 -21.07
N ALA A 277 13.15 8.65 -21.63
CA ALA A 277 12.82 9.83 -22.42
C ALA A 277 13.01 11.16 -21.66
N PHE A 278 13.00 11.13 -20.32
CA PHE A 278 13.21 12.28 -19.43
C PHE A 278 14.58 12.25 -18.72
N TYR A 279 15.44 11.28 -19.05
CA TYR A 279 16.76 11.14 -18.45
C TYR A 279 17.74 12.21 -18.92
N SER A 280 18.56 12.75 -18.03
CA SER A 280 19.67 13.65 -18.38
C SER A 280 20.88 13.46 -17.47
N ASP A 281 22.07 13.32 -18.07
CA ASP A 281 23.36 13.20 -17.35
C ASP A 281 23.85 14.52 -16.71
N ASP A 282 23.28 15.67 -17.11
CA ASP A 282 23.71 16.98 -16.61
C ASP A 282 23.00 17.35 -15.29
N GLU A 283 23.71 17.24 -14.17
CA GLU A 283 23.31 17.75 -12.84
C GLU A 283 23.30 19.30 -12.73
N ALA A 284 23.63 20.04 -13.80
CA ALA A 284 23.89 21.48 -13.73
C ALA A 284 22.96 22.34 -14.59
N LYS A 285 22.39 23.36 -13.93
CA LYS A 285 21.67 24.57 -14.42
C LYS A 285 20.17 24.41 -14.70
N VAL A 286 19.41 24.81 -13.68
CA VAL A 286 18.04 25.33 -13.79
C VAL A 286 18.12 26.68 -14.49
N SER A 287 17.65 26.80 -15.73
CA SER A 287 17.27 28.09 -16.32
C SER A 287 15.77 28.27 -16.15
N GLU A 288 15.37 29.33 -15.44
CA GLU A 288 13.97 29.75 -15.28
C GLU A 288 13.43 30.37 -16.58
N ALA A 289 13.27 29.56 -17.61
CA ALA A 289 12.47 29.91 -18.78
C ALA A 289 12.13 28.64 -19.58
N GLU A 290 10.88 28.57 -20.03
CA GLU A 290 10.36 27.72 -21.11
C GLU A 290 9.71 26.36 -20.72
N ASP A 291 8.37 26.40 -20.74
CA ASP A 291 7.36 25.36 -20.89
C ASP A 291 7.41 24.07 -20.03
N LEU A 292 6.25 23.80 -19.41
CA LEU A 292 5.92 22.64 -18.57
C LEU A 292 6.05 21.26 -19.26
N GLN A 293 6.34 21.22 -20.57
CA GLN A 293 6.64 19.99 -21.32
C GLN A 293 8.14 19.68 -21.38
N THR A 294 9.02 20.63 -21.02
CA THR A 294 10.49 20.52 -21.18
C THR A 294 11.27 20.51 -19.85
N SER A 295 10.58 20.54 -18.70
CA SER A 295 11.23 20.85 -17.40
C SER A 295 11.47 19.66 -16.46
N ILE A 296 11.12 18.43 -16.82
CA ILE A 296 11.34 17.26 -15.95
C ILE A 296 12.63 16.57 -16.40
N LYS A 297 13.68 16.72 -15.60
CA LYS A 297 14.93 15.96 -15.73
C LYS A 297 14.94 14.88 -14.65
N LEU A 298 14.99 13.63 -15.07
CA LEU A 298 15.14 12.49 -14.16
C LEU A 298 16.62 12.13 -14.03
N THR A 299 17.05 11.92 -12.79
CA THR A 299 18.31 11.23 -12.52
C THR A 299 18.11 9.74 -12.60
N ARG A 300 19.22 9.00 -12.66
CA ARG A 300 19.19 7.53 -12.60
C ARG A 300 18.53 7.03 -11.31
N ASP A 301 18.80 7.70 -10.19
CA ASP A 301 18.18 7.42 -8.90
C ASP A 301 16.65 7.63 -8.93
N ASN A 302 16.16 8.66 -9.63
CA ASN A 302 14.71 8.83 -9.81
C ASN A 302 14.10 7.65 -10.57
N ILE A 303 14.74 7.22 -11.67
CA ILE A 303 14.25 6.10 -12.49
C ILE A 303 14.21 4.82 -11.66
N LYS A 304 15.29 4.48 -10.94
CA LYS A 304 15.35 3.33 -10.04
C LYS A 304 14.23 3.35 -8.99
N ALA A 305 14.04 4.51 -8.36
CA ALA A 305 13.07 4.66 -7.28
C ALA A 305 11.62 4.54 -7.81
N ILE A 306 11.32 5.09 -9.00
CA ILE A 306 10.00 4.98 -9.64
C ILE A 306 9.72 3.55 -10.08
N ILE A 307 10.70 2.85 -10.66
CA ILE A 307 10.55 1.43 -11.01
C ILE A 307 10.18 0.64 -9.75
N MET A 308 10.90 0.86 -8.65
CA MET A 308 10.61 0.19 -7.38
C MET A 308 9.20 0.51 -6.85
N ASP A 309 8.73 1.76 -6.97
CA ASP A 309 7.37 2.15 -6.58
C ASP A 309 6.30 1.38 -7.35
N VAL A 310 6.43 1.28 -8.68
CA VAL A 310 5.47 0.59 -9.55
C VAL A 310 5.48 -0.91 -9.26
N MET A 311 6.67 -1.47 -9.12
CA MET A 311 6.91 -2.87 -8.84
C MET A 311 6.32 -3.32 -7.50
N PHE A 312 6.61 -2.58 -6.44
CA PHE A 312 6.06 -2.84 -5.11
C PHE A 312 4.54 -2.61 -5.10
N GLY A 313 4.10 -1.46 -5.64
CA GLY A 313 2.71 -1.04 -5.59
C GLY A 313 1.76 -1.90 -6.40
N GLY A 314 2.21 -2.47 -7.53
CA GLY A 314 1.36 -3.23 -8.46
C GLY A 314 1.32 -4.75 -8.23
N THR A 315 2.31 -5.33 -7.54
CA THR A 315 2.42 -6.79 -7.38
C THR A 315 1.58 -7.30 -6.20
N GLU A 316 2.04 -7.06 -4.97
CA GLU A 316 1.45 -7.68 -3.78
C GLU A 316 0.03 -7.18 -3.49
N THR A 317 -0.27 -5.92 -3.80
CA THR A 317 -1.58 -5.31 -3.52
C THR A 317 -2.71 -5.95 -4.34
N VAL A 318 -2.48 -6.16 -5.64
CA VAL A 318 -3.44 -6.76 -6.55
C VAL A 318 -3.55 -8.26 -6.27
N ALA A 319 -2.42 -8.94 -6.03
CA ALA A 319 -2.42 -10.36 -5.68
C ALA A 319 -3.25 -10.62 -4.42
N SER A 320 -3.02 -9.82 -3.37
CA SER A 320 -3.77 -9.92 -2.12
C SER A 320 -5.27 -9.67 -2.34
N ALA A 321 -5.65 -8.70 -3.18
CA ALA A 321 -7.05 -8.41 -3.47
C ALA A 321 -7.74 -9.57 -4.22
N ILE A 322 -7.07 -10.19 -5.20
CA ILE A 322 -7.60 -11.36 -5.93
C ILE A 322 -7.75 -12.54 -4.97
N GLU A 323 -6.74 -12.81 -4.14
CA GLU A 323 -6.77 -13.91 -3.16
C GLU A 323 -7.90 -13.73 -2.14
N TRP A 324 -8.08 -12.51 -1.61
CA TRP A 324 -9.19 -12.18 -0.71
C TRP A 324 -10.56 -12.30 -1.41
N ALA A 325 -10.67 -11.92 -2.68
CA ALA A 325 -11.91 -12.07 -3.44
C ALA A 325 -12.32 -13.53 -3.61
N MET A 326 -11.36 -14.38 -4.00
CA MET A 326 -11.58 -15.82 -4.09
C MET A 326 -11.97 -16.41 -2.72
N ALA A 327 -11.27 -16.02 -1.66
CA ALA A 327 -11.54 -16.52 -0.31
C ALA A 327 -12.93 -16.13 0.21
N GLU A 328 -13.33 -14.86 0.08
CA GLU A 328 -14.64 -14.40 0.54
C GLU A 328 -15.79 -15.06 -0.24
N LEU A 329 -15.63 -15.21 -1.55
CA LEU A 329 -16.63 -15.91 -2.37
C LEU A 329 -16.70 -17.40 -2.04
N MET A 330 -15.57 -18.08 -1.84
CA MET A 330 -15.57 -19.48 -1.40
C MET A 330 -16.14 -19.66 0.02
N ARG A 331 -15.97 -18.65 0.89
CA ARG A 331 -16.58 -18.60 2.23
C ARG A 331 -18.08 -18.28 2.18
N SER A 332 -18.57 -17.61 1.13
CA SER A 332 -19.98 -17.30 0.87
C SER A 332 -20.51 -18.01 -0.39
N PRO A 333 -20.88 -19.31 -0.30
CA PRO A 333 -21.36 -20.08 -1.46
C PRO A 333 -22.55 -19.46 -2.18
N GLU A 334 -23.42 -18.74 -1.45
CA GLU A 334 -24.57 -18.05 -2.04
C GLU A 334 -24.15 -16.91 -2.97
N ASP A 335 -23.17 -16.10 -2.56
CA ASP A 335 -22.66 -15.00 -3.37
C ASP A 335 -21.80 -15.49 -4.53
N LEU A 336 -20.98 -16.52 -4.31
CA LEU A 336 -20.25 -17.20 -5.37
C LEU A 336 -21.20 -17.70 -6.46
N LYS A 337 -22.30 -18.37 -6.07
CA LYS A 337 -23.31 -18.85 -7.01
C LYS A 337 -23.98 -17.70 -7.78
N LYS A 338 -24.26 -16.58 -7.15
CA LYS A 338 -24.82 -15.38 -7.82
C LYS A 338 -23.86 -14.80 -8.85
N VAL A 339 -22.58 -14.63 -8.52
CA VAL A 339 -21.55 -14.16 -9.46
C VAL A 339 -21.42 -15.12 -10.65
N GLN A 340 -21.36 -16.41 -10.37
CA GLN A 340 -21.29 -17.45 -11.39
C GLN A 340 -22.53 -17.50 -12.30
N GLN A 341 -23.72 -17.22 -11.75
CA GLN A 341 -24.94 -17.11 -12.54
C GLN A 341 -24.96 -15.83 -13.39
N GLU A 342 -24.46 -14.71 -12.86
CA GLU A 342 -24.28 -13.46 -13.63
C GLU A 342 -23.35 -13.68 -14.82
N LEU A 343 -22.19 -14.29 -14.60
CA LEU A 343 -21.24 -14.65 -15.66
C LEU A 343 -21.87 -15.57 -16.72
N TYR A 344 -22.63 -16.58 -16.29
CA TYR A 344 -23.36 -17.45 -17.22
C TYR A 344 -24.40 -16.68 -18.05
N ASN A 345 -25.15 -15.77 -17.44
CA ASN A 345 -26.20 -15.01 -18.13
C ASN A 345 -25.63 -13.98 -19.11
N VAL A 346 -24.51 -13.36 -18.78
CA VAL A 346 -23.89 -12.29 -19.60
C VAL A 346 -23.03 -12.88 -20.73
N VAL A 347 -22.21 -13.89 -20.41
CA VAL A 347 -21.16 -14.40 -21.30
C VAL A 347 -21.56 -15.72 -21.95
N GLY A 348 -22.24 -16.59 -21.19
CA GLY A 348 -22.58 -17.95 -21.60
C GLY A 348 -21.42 -18.95 -21.46
N PRO A 349 -21.67 -20.25 -21.65
CA PRO A 349 -20.66 -21.30 -21.45
C PRO A 349 -19.75 -21.55 -22.65
N ALA A 350 -19.99 -20.88 -23.78
CA ALA A 350 -19.35 -21.18 -25.07
C ALA A 350 -18.08 -20.35 -25.35
N ARG A 351 -17.73 -19.40 -24.48
CA ARG A 351 -16.54 -18.55 -24.61
C ARG A 351 -16.08 -18.02 -23.25
N LYS A 352 -14.84 -17.52 -23.23
CA LYS A 352 -14.28 -16.76 -22.09
C LYS A 352 -14.88 -15.35 -22.02
N VAL A 353 -14.69 -14.69 -20.88
CA VAL A 353 -15.13 -13.29 -20.67
C VAL A 353 -14.30 -12.36 -21.54
N GLU A 354 -14.92 -11.38 -22.18
CA GLU A 354 -14.25 -10.37 -23.01
C GLU A 354 -14.52 -8.95 -22.48
N GLU A 355 -13.73 -7.97 -22.92
CA GLU A 355 -13.83 -6.58 -22.43
C GLU A 355 -15.25 -5.98 -22.42
N PRO A 356 -16.08 -6.15 -23.48
CA PRO A 356 -17.42 -5.57 -23.51
C PRO A 356 -18.39 -6.17 -22.47
N ASP A 357 -18.05 -7.33 -21.88
CA ASP A 357 -18.90 -8.00 -20.91
C ASP A 357 -18.79 -7.39 -19.52
N PHE A 358 -17.61 -6.85 -19.15
CA PHE A 358 -17.34 -6.35 -17.80
C PHE A 358 -18.32 -5.26 -17.36
N ASP A 359 -18.81 -4.45 -18.30
CA ASP A 359 -19.80 -3.41 -18.02
C ASP A 359 -21.15 -3.95 -17.53
N LYS A 360 -21.42 -5.23 -17.77
CA LYS A 360 -22.65 -5.91 -17.37
C LYS A 360 -22.46 -6.76 -16.10
N LEU A 361 -21.22 -6.98 -15.65
CA LEU A 361 -20.89 -7.78 -14.45
C LEU A 361 -21.06 -6.96 -13.16
N THR A 362 -22.29 -6.56 -12.88
CA THR A 362 -22.63 -5.63 -11.80
C THR A 362 -22.42 -6.25 -10.42
N TYR A 363 -22.87 -7.50 -10.22
CA TYR A 363 -22.75 -8.19 -8.94
C TYR A 363 -21.29 -8.57 -8.64
N LEU A 364 -20.52 -8.98 -9.65
CA LEU A 364 -19.07 -9.18 -9.51
C LEU A 364 -18.39 -7.89 -8.99
N ARG A 365 -18.66 -6.74 -9.60
CA ARG A 365 -18.12 -5.44 -9.15
C ARG A 365 -18.54 -5.11 -7.71
N CYS A 366 -19.78 -5.45 -7.32
CA CYS A 366 -20.23 -5.31 -5.93
C CYS A 366 -19.43 -6.21 -4.97
N CYS A 367 -19.14 -7.45 -5.37
CA CYS A 367 -18.31 -8.36 -4.59
C CYS A 367 -16.89 -7.79 -4.42
N LEU A 368 -16.27 -7.31 -5.49
CA LEU A 368 -14.91 -6.75 -5.44
C LEU A 368 -14.85 -5.47 -4.58
N LYS A 369 -15.89 -4.62 -4.62
CA LYS A 369 -16.01 -3.49 -3.68
C LYS A 369 -16.07 -3.95 -2.23
N GLU A 370 -16.88 -4.98 -1.93
CA GLU A 370 -17.01 -5.52 -0.57
C GLU A 370 -15.72 -6.18 -0.08
N VAL A 371 -14.99 -6.87 -0.97
CA VAL A 371 -13.65 -7.39 -0.70
C VAL A 371 -12.71 -6.25 -0.30
N LEU A 372 -12.65 -5.16 -1.09
CA LEU A 372 -11.76 -4.04 -0.80
C LEU A 372 -12.18 -3.22 0.44
N ARG A 373 -13.46 -3.27 0.83
CA ARG A 373 -13.94 -2.68 2.09
C ARG A 373 -13.43 -3.46 3.30
N LEU A 374 -13.55 -4.78 3.26
CA LEU A 374 -13.13 -5.67 4.35
C LEU A 374 -11.61 -5.89 4.37
N HIS A 375 -10.99 -6.01 3.22
CA HIS A 375 -9.59 -6.39 3.07
C HIS A 375 -8.84 -5.37 2.22
N PRO A 376 -8.75 -4.09 2.65
CA PRO A 376 -7.95 -3.11 1.95
C PRO A 376 -6.49 -3.58 1.94
N PRO A 377 -5.83 -3.76 0.77
CA PRO A 377 -4.48 -4.31 0.72
C PRO A 377 -3.47 -3.51 1.54
N ILE A 378 -3.66 -2.19 1.66
CA ILE A 378 -2.89 -1.30 2.55
C ILE A 378 -3.86 -0.76 3.62
N PRO A 379 -3.93 -1.39 4.81
CA PRO A 379 -4.93 -1.02 5.82
C PRO A 379 -4.59 0.27 6.58
N LEU A 380 -3.31 0.69 6.59
CA LEU A 380 -2.83 1.89 7.28
C LEU A 380 -2.21 2.88 6.27
N LEU A 381 -2.91 3.98 6.00
CA LEU A 381 -2.42 5.03 5.10
C LEU A 381 -1.57 6.03 5.90
N LEU A 382 -0.27 6.11 5.59
CA LEU A 382 0.70 6.90 6.36
C LEU A 382 0.87 8.32 5.82
N HIS A 383 0.67 9.32 6.66
CA HIS A 383 0.81 10.74 6.34
C HIS A 383 1.74 11.43 7.33
N GLU A 384 2.28 12.58 6.95
CA GLU A 384 3.04 13.46 7.83
C GLU A 384 2.52 14.88 7.70
N THR A 385 2.43 15.60 8.81
CA THR A 385 2.00 17.01 8.82
C THR A 385 3.13 17.96 8.45
N ALA A 386 2.91 18.84 7.48
CA ALA A 386 3.85 19.89 7.10
C ALA A 386 3.91 21.06 8.10
N ALA A 387 2.83 21.29 8.85
CA ALA A 387 2.68 22.39 9.81
C ALA A 387 1.80 21.95 11.00
N ASP A 388 1.77 22.76 12.07
CA ASP A 388 0.78 22.61 13.14
C ASP A 388 -0.63 22.72 12.55
N ALA A 389 -1.55 21.85 12.99
CA ALA A 389 -2.92 21.78 12.52
C ALA A 389 -3.90 21.53 13.67
N VAL A 390 -5.18 21.74 13.40
CA VAL A 390 -6.27 21.35 14.30
C VAL A 390 -7.16 20.37 13.54
N VAL A 391 -7.40 19.20 14.13
CA VAL A 391 -8.28 18.15 13.57
C VAL A 391 -9.28 17.74 14.63
N SER A 392 -10.57 17.85 14.33
CA SER A 392 -11.66 17.54 15.26
C SER A 392 -11.51 18.22 16.62
N GLY A 393 -11.05 19.49 16.61
CA GLY A 393 -10.80 20.30 17.81
C GLY A 393 -9.48 20.00 18.55
N TYR A 394 -8.71 19.00 18.10
CA TYR A 394 -7.44 18.63 18.72
C TYR A 394 -6.25 19.20 17.95
N HIS A 395 -5.22 19.60 18.69
CA HIS A 395 -3.98 20.11 18.13
C HIS A 395 -3.06 18.97 17.67
N ILE A 396 -2.65 18.99 16.39
CA ILE A 396 -1.66 18.09 15.80
C ILE A 396 -0.39 18.90 15.46
N PRO A 397 0.76 18.64 16.11
CA PRO A 397 2.01 19.33 15.81
C PRO A 397 2.54 19.06 14.39
N ALA A 398 3.32 19.97 13.84
CA ALA A 398 4.13 19.74 12.65
C ALA A 398 5.02 18.50 12.81
N ARG A 399 5.31 17.83 11.69
CA ARG A 399 6.08 16.58 11.63
C ARG A 399 5.50 15.41 12.45
N SER A 400 4.21 15.44 12.77
CA SER A 400 3.50 14.30 13.33
C SER A 400 3.22 13.26 12.24
N ARG A 401 3.35 11.97 12.59
CA ARG A 401 2.85 10.88 11.75
C ARG A 401 1.36 10.71 11.95
N VAL A 402 0.60 10.75 10.86
CA VAL A 402 -0.85 10.58 10.88
C VAL A 402 -1.19 9.30 10.13
N ILE A 403 -1.89 8.39 10.79
CA ILE A 403 -2.20 7.06 10.26
C ILE A 403 -3.71 6.99 10.06
N ILE A 404 -4.16 6.90 8.81
CA ILE A 404 -5.57 6.64 8.52
C ILE A 404 -5.75 5.12 8.49
N ASN A 405 -6.54 4.59 9.43
CA ASN A 405 -6.84 3.18 9.52
C ASN A 405 -8.04 2.86 8.62
N ALA A 406 -7.76 2.62 7.33
CA ALA A 406 -8.77 2.28 6.33
C ALA A 406 -9.52 0.98 6.68
N TRP A 407 -8.84 0.03 7.34
CA TRP A 407 -9.46 -1.21 7.81
C TRP A 407 -10.53 -0.95 8.88
N ALA A 408 -10.25 -0.06 9.84
CA ALA A 408 -11.22 0.32 10.87
C ALA A 408 -12.38 1.13 10.29
N ILE A 409 -12.09 2.06 9.37
CA ILE A 409 -13.10 2.86 8.67
C ILE A 409 -14.06 1.97 7.86
N GLY A 410 -13.50 0.99 7.14
CA GLY A 410 -14.30 0.01 6.41
C GLY A 410 -15.20 -0.82 7.31
N ARG A 411 -14.92 -0.92 8.61
CA ARG A 411 -15.70 -1.65 9.63
C ARG A 411 -16.42 -0.74 10.64
N ASP A 412 -16.54 0.54 10.34
CA ASP A 412 -17.24 1.46 11.22
C ASP A 412 -18.76 1.19 11.20
N GLN A 413 -19.29 0.75 12.34
CA GLN A 413 -20.71 0.42 12.50
C GLN A 413 -21.63 1.63 12.34
N SER A 414 -21.11 2.86 12.45
CA SER A 414 -21.90 4.06 12.18
C SER A 414 -22.10 4.31 10.68
N SER A 415 -21.25 3.72 9.84
CA SER A 415 -21.27 3.84 8.38
C SER A 415 -21.79 2.58 7.68
N TRP A 416 -21.60 1.41 8.27
CA TRP A 416 -21.90 0.11 7.66
C TRP A 416 -22.76 -0.76 8.55
N GLU A 417 -23.96 -1.14 8.07
CA GLU A 417 -24.77 -2.18 8.71
C GLU A 417 -24.07 -3.54 8.57
N ASP A 418 -24.01 -4.30 9.67
CA ASP A 418 -23.25 -5.55 9.80
C ASP A 418 -21.84 -5.42 9.21
N ALA A 419 -21.10 -4.46 9.74
CA ALA A 419 -19.83 -3.99 9.18
C ALA A 419 -18.78 -5.12 9.02
N ASP A 420 -18.81 -6.15 9.84
CA ASP A 420 -17.86 -7.26 9.77
C ASP A 420 -18.27 -8.36 8.77
N SER A 421 -19.49 -8.33 8.24
CA SER A 421 -20.02 -9.34 7.32
C SER A 421 -19.76 -9.01 5.86
N PHE A 422 -19.36 -10.03 5.08
CA PHE A 422 -19.30 -9.95 3.62
C PHE A 422 -20.72 -9.94 3.04
N ARG A 423 -21.19 -8.75 2.63
CA ARG A 423 -22.53 -8.54 2.04
C ARG A 423 -22.44 -7.68 0.77
N PRO A 424 -22.05 -8.24 -0.39
CA PRO A 424 -21.90 -7.50 -1.65
C PRO A 424 -23.12 -6.66 -2.05
N ALA A 425 -24.33 -7.12 -1.71
CA ALA A 425 -25.57 -6.45 -2.01
C ALA A 425 -25.65 -4.99 -1.52
N ARG A 426 -24.83 -4.58 -0.54
CA ARG A 426 -24.75 -3.19 -0.08
C ARG A 426 -24.27 -2.20 -1.15
N PHE A 427 -23.64 -2.72 -2.22
CA PHE A 427 -23.16 -1.92 -3.34
C PHE A 427 -24.08 -1.89 -4.56
N LEU A 428 -25.26 -2.53 -4.50
CA LEU A 428 -26.21 -2.59 -5.62
C LEU A 428 -27.06 -1.31 -5.79
N GLY A 429 -27.25 -0.54 -4.70
CA GLY A 429 -28.14 0.62 -4.69
C GLY A 429 -27.54 1.88 -5.33
N GLU A 430 -28.40 2.76 -5.82
CA GLU A 430 -28.01 4.12 -6.20
C GLU A 430 -27.40 4.86 -5.00
N GLY A 431 -26.29 5.55 -5.21
CA GLY A 431 -25.56 6.24 -4.14
C GLY A 431 -24.59 5.37 -3.33
N ALA A 432 -24.47 4.08 -3.66
CA ALA A 432 -23.43 3.23 -3.06
C ALA A 432 -22.02 3.81 -3.30
N PRO A 433 -21.10 3.71 -2.32
CA PRO A 433 -19.76 4.27 -2.47
C PRO A 433 -19.02 3.77 -3.73
N ASP A 434 -18.29 4.70 -4.35
CA ASP A 434 -17.43 4.40 -5.49
C ASP A 434 -15.94 4.54 -5.13
N PHE A 435 -15.06 4.15 -6.06
CA PHE A 435 -13.61 4.16 -5.85
C PHE A 435 -12.99 5.56 -5.98
N LYS A 436 -13.75 6.63 -6.26
CA LYS A 436 -13.19 7.96 -6.55
C LYS A 436 -12.64 8.66 -5.30
N GLY A 437 -12.90 8.11 -4.11
CA GLY A 437 -12.37 8.60 -2.85
C GLY A 437 -13.13 9.80 -2.26
N SER A 438 -14.36 10.07 -2.72
CA SER A 438 -15.28 11.05 -2.11
C SER A 438 -16.07 10.48 -0.92
N ASN A 439 -16.26 9.16 -0.89
CA ASN A 439 -16.92 8.42 0.17
C ASN A 439 -15.89 7.99 1.21
N PHE A 440 -15.78 8.72 2.32
CA PHE A 440 -14.73 8.49 3.31
C PHE A 440 -14.94 7.25 4.16
N GLU A 441 -16.15 6.69 4.14
CA GLU A 441 -16.49 5.37 4.64
C GLU A 441 -15.90 4.24 3.78
N PHE A 442 -15.44 4.54 2.55
CA PHE A 442 -14.88 3.59 1.59
C PHE A 442 -13.68 4.18 0.83
N ILE A 443 -12.47 4.02 1.39
CA ILE A 443 -11.23 4.58 0.83
C ILE A 443 -10.13 3.53 0.57
N PRO A 444 -10.41 2.42 -0.15
CA PRO A 444 -9.42 1.36 -0.40
C PRO A 444 -8.22 1.84 -1.23
N PHE A 445 -8.37 2.93 -2.00
CA PHE A 445 -7.31 3.58 -2.77
C PHE A 445 -6.83 4.90 -2.16
N GLY A 446 -7.18 5.16 -0.90
CA GLY A 446 -6.99 6.46 -0.25
C GLY A 446 -7.86 7.56 -0.86
N SER A 447 -7.51 8.82 -0.58
CA SER A 447 -8.23 10.01 -1.07
C SER A 447 -7.28 11.21 -1.18
N GLY A 448 -7.76 12.29 -1.81
CA GLY A 448 -7.04 13.55 -1.95
C GLY A 448 -5.80 13.44 -2.84
N ARG A 449 -4.80 14.29 -2.55
CA ARG A 449 -3.55 14.36 -3.34
C ARG A 449 -2.79 13.04 -3.37
N ARG A 450 -2.90 12.24 -2.31
CA ARG A 450 -2.17 10.97 -2.15
C ARG A 450 -3.00 9.74 -2.54
N SER A 451 -4.11 9.91 -3.25
CA SER A 451 -4.88 8.78 -3.80
C SER A 451 -4.01 7.91 -4.72
N CYS A 452 -4.34 6.63 -4.85
CA CYS A 452 -3.57 5.68 -5.64
C CYS A 452 -3.51 6.10 -7.13
N PRO A 453 -2.32 6.29 -7.72
CA PRO A 453 -2.19 6.61 -9.13
C PRO A 453 -2.44 5.40 -10.05
N GLY A 454 -2.21 4.17 -9.55
CA GLY A 454 -2.41 2.92 -10.28
C GLY A 454 -3.80 2.30 -10.15
N MET A 455 -4.78 3.02 -9.58
CA MET A 455 -6.12 2.49 -9.27
C MET A 455 -6.80 1.82 -10.47
N GLN A 456 -6.75 2.44 -11.66
CA GLN A 456 -7.44 1.91 -12.84
C GLN A 456 -6.84 0.59 -13.32
N LEU A 457 -5.51 0.50 -13.36
CA LEU A 457 -4.81 -0.72 -13.78
C LEU A 457 -5.00 -1.84 -12.75
N GLY A 458 -4.90 -1.52 -11.45
CA GLY A 458 -5.13 -2.50 -10.39
C GLY A 458 -6.56 -3.05 -10.36
N LEU A 459 -7.56 -2.19 -10.53
CA LEU A 459 -8.96 -2.63 -10.64
C LEU A 459 -9.19 -3.49 -11.88
N TYR A 460 -8.57 -3.15 -13.02
CA TYR A 460 -8.68 -3.95 -14.22
C TYR A 460 -8.08 -5.35 -14.04
N ALA A 461 -6.85 -5.45 -13.52
CA ALA A 461 -6.22 -6.73 -13.23
C ALA A 461 -7.04 -7.58 -12.23
N LEU A 462 -7.58 -6.95 -11.17
CA LEU A 462 -8.46 -7.59 -10.20
C LEU A 462 -9.75 -8.11 -10.86
N GLU A 463 -10.46 -7.26 -11.62
CA GLU A 463 -11.71 -7.60 -12.29
C GLU A 463 -11.51 -8.74 -13.29
N VAL A 464 -10.50 -8.63 -14.17
CA VAL A 464 -10.23 -9.60 -15.22
C VAL A 464 -9.81 -10.95 -14.63
N ALA A 465 -8.91 -10.97 -13.66
CA ALA A 465 -8.45 -12.21 -13.04
C ALA A 465 -9.58 -12.94 -12.31
N VAL A 466 -10.35 -12.24 -11.46
CA VAL A 466 -11.44 -12.86 -10.70
C VAL A 466 -12.56 -13.33 -11.64
N ALA A 467 -12.93 -12.52 -12.64
CA ALA A 467 -13.93 -12.94 -13.63
C ALA A 467 -13.52 -14.24 -14.34
N HIS A 468 -12.28 -14.35 -14.80
CA HIS A 468 -11.78 -15.55 -15.47
C HIS A 468 -11.71 -16.77 -14.53
N LEU A 469 -11.19 -16.61 -13.31
CA LEU A 469 -11.13 -17.69 -12.33
C LEU A 469 -12.53 -18.25 -12.03
N LEU A 470 -13.55 -17.39 -11.91
CA LEU A 470 -14.92 -17.80 -11.56
C LEU A 470 -15.76 -18.25 -12.76
N HIS A 471 -15.47 -17.74 -13.95
CA HIS A 471 -16.17 -18.11 -15.19
C HIS A 471 -15.66 -19.44 -15.73
N CYS A 472 -14.33 -19.60 -15.79
CA CYS A 472 -13.69 -20.78 -16.35
C CYS A 472 -13.78 -21.99 -15.42
N PHE A 473 -13.82 -21.78 -14.10
CA PHE A 473 -13.70 -22.87 -13.12
C PHE A 473 -14.72 -22.80 -11.98
N THR A 474 -15.14 -23.97 -11.54
CA THR A 474 -15.78 -24.20 -10.24
C THR A 474 -14.67 -24.55 -9.26
N TRP A 475 -14.74 -24.00 -8.05
CA TRP A 475 -13.71 -24.15 -7.03
C TRP A 475 -14.27 -24.85 -5.80
N GLU A 476 -13.55 -25.88 -5.35
CA GLU A 476 -13.86 -26.61 -4.12
C GLU A 476 -12.71 -26.46 -3.13
N LEU A 477 -13.03 -26.37 -1.84
CA LEU A 477 -12.01 -26.41 -0.80
C LEU A 477 -11.46 -27.85 -0.68
N PRO A 478 -10.15 -28.02 -0.47
CA PRO A 478 -9.53 -29.34 -0.40
C PRO A 478 -10.05 -30.15 0.79
N ASP A 479 -9.94 -31.48 0.68
CA ASP A 479 -10.22 -32.44 1.75
C ASP A 479 -11.62 -32.34 2.40
N GLY A 480 -12.60 -31.80 1.65
CA GLY A 480 -13.98 -31.64 2.14
C GLY A 480 -14.14 -30.53 3.20
N MET A 481 -13.17 -29.62 3.31
CA MET A 481 -13.22 -28.46 4.20
C MET A 481 -14.48 -27.63 3.94
N LYS A 482 -15.16 -27.23 5.01
CA LYS A 482 -16.36 -26.39 4.92
C LYS A 482 -15.97 -24.92 4.73
N PRO A 483 -16.80 -24.13 4.02
CA PRO A 483 -16.60 -22.68 3.88
C PRO A 483 -16.35 -21.95 5.22
N SER A 484 -17.04 -22.34 6.30
CA SER A 484 -16.90 -21.75 7.63
C SER A 484 -15.57 -22.05 8.33
N GLU A 485 -14.83 -23.05 7.86
CA GLU A 485 -13.53 -23.48 8.41
C GLU A 485 -12.36 -22.76 7.75
N LEU A 486 -12.61 -22.00 6.67
CA LEU A 486 -11.59 -21.24 5.97
C LEU A 486 -11.01 -20.16 6.89
N ASP A 487 -9.69 -20.18 7.10
CA ASP A 487 -8.98 -19.15 7.85
C ASP A 487 -9.11 -17.80 7.13
N MET A 488 -9.48 -16.76 7.86
CA MET A 488 -9.65 -15.39 7.36
C MET A 488 -8.75 -14.40 8.11
N GLY A 489 -7.71 -14.89 8.79
CA GLY A 489 -6.66 -14.08 9.38
C GLY A 489 -5.79 -13.40 8.32
N ASP A 490 -5.22 -12.26 8.70
CA ASP A 490 -4.27 -11.49 7.90
C ASP A 490 -2.91 -11.37 8.59
N VAL A 491 -1.89 -10.99 7.83
CA VAL A 491 -0.56 -10.65 8.36
C VAL A 491 -0.41 -9.14 8.39
N PHE A 492 0.11 -8.60 9.48
CA PHE A 492 0.46 -7.18 9.56
C PHE A 492 1.79 -6.89 8.86
N GLY A 493 1.78 -5.88 7.99
CA GLY A 493 2.95 -5.35 7.30
C GLY A 493 2.63 -4.04 6.59
N LEU A 494 3.39 -3.71 5.55
CA LEU A 494 3.04 -2.61 4.64
C LEU A 494 1.76 -2.94 3.86
N THR A 495 1.57 -4.23 3.53
CA THR A 495 0.33 -4.81 3.01
C THR A 495 -0.30 -5.76 4.05
N ALA A 496 -1.56 -6.18 3.82
CA ALA A 496 -2.28 -7.14 4.65
C ALA A 496 -2.74 -8.39 3.87
N PRO A 497 -1.81 -9.24 3.41
CA PRO A 497 -2.16 -10.51 2.78
C PRO A 497 -2.77 -11.49 3.80
N ARG A 498 -3.42 -12.54 3.29
CA ARG A 498 -3.93 -13.64 4.12
C ARG A 498 -2.81 -14.29 4.92
N ALA A 499 -3.10 -14.67 6.16
CA ALA A 499 -2.18 -15.41 7.03
C ALA A 499 -1.89 -16.81 6.48
N THR A 500 -2.93 -17.48 5.97
CA THR A 500 -2.84 -18.78 5.32
C THR A 500 -3.21 -18.64 3.85
N ARG A 501 -2.29 -19.08 2.96
CA ARG A 501 -2.51 -19.07 1.51
C ARG A 501 -3.75 -19.88 1.15
N LEU A 502 -4.58 -19.33 0.27
CA LEU A 502 -5.78 -20.01 -0.22
C LEU A 502 -5.36 -21.14 -1.17
N THR A 503 -5.81 -22.35 -0.85
CA THR A 503 -5.69 -23.52 -1.71
C THR A 503 -7.07 -24.04 -2.08
N ALA A 504 -7.29 -24.36 -3.35
CA ALA A 504 -8.58 -24.83 -3.85
C ALA A 504 -8.40 -25.75 -5.06
N VAL A 505 -9.38 -26.63 -5.30
CA VAL A 505 -9.39 -27.58 -6.40
C VAL A 505 -10.28 -27.04 -7.53
N PRO A 506 -9.74 -26.77 -8.73
CA PRO A 506 -10.52 -26.29 -9.87
C PRO A 506 -11.14 -27.43 -10.66
N SER A 507 -12.33 -27.18 -11.20
CA SER A 507 -13.00 -28.01 -12.21
C SER A 507 -13.55 -27.12 -13.35
N PRO A 508 -13.35 -27.48 -14.64
CA PRO A 508 -13.83 -26.69 -15.76
C PRO A 508 -15.34 -26.45 -15.74
N ARG A 509 -15.76 -25.23 -16.09
CA ARG A 509 -17.18 -24.84 -16.25
C ARG A 509 -17.60 -24.61 -17.69
N LEU A 510 -16.67 -24.21 -18.54
CA LEU A 510 -16.96 -23.83 -19.92
C LEU A 510 -16.96 -25.04 -20.85
N LEU A 511 -17.73 -24.94 -21.93
CA LEU A 511 -17.78 -25.92 -23.00
C LEU A 511 -16.72 -25.67 -24.08
N CYS A 512 -16.13 -24.47 -24.11
CA CYS A 512 -15.02 -24.15 -24.99
C CYS A 512 -13.68 -24.63 -24.40
N PRO A 513 -12.69 -24.94 -25.26
CA PRO A 513 -11.32 -25.20 -24.80
C PRO A 513 -10.78 -24.02 -23.99
N LEU A 514 -10.08 -24.33 -22.89
CA LEU A 514 -9.38 -23.33 -22.07
C LEU A 514 -7.92 -23.15 -22.50
N TYR A 515 -7.42 -24.01 -23.41
CA TYR A 515 -6.09 -24.01 -23.98
C TYR A 515 -6.10 -24.60 -25.40
#